data_AF-A0A965TX04-F1
#
_entry.id   AF-A0A965TX04-F1
#
_cell.length_a   1.000
_cell.length_b   1.000
_cell.length_c   1.000
_cell.angle_alpha   90.00
_cell.angle_beta   90.00
_cell.angle_gamma   90.00
#
_symmetry.space_group_name_H-M   'P 1'
#
loop_
_entity.id
_entity.type
_entity.pdbx_description
1 polymer ?
#
loop_
_entity_poly.entity_id
_entity_poly.type
_entity_poly.pdbx_seq_one_letter_code
_entity_poly.pdbx_strand_id
1 'polypeptide(L)' 'DEPTGALDSKTGQEILRFFQELNAEGKTIVMITHDPHIAAQAKRIIRVEDGLILSA' A
#
# COMPACT_ATOMS: atom_id res chain seq x y z
N ASP A 1 -6.39 -0.46 6.35
CA ASP A 1 -5.42 -1.26 7.10
C ASP A 1 -5.33 -2.60 6.40
N GLU A 2 -4.16 -2.93 5.86
CA GLU A 2 -3.89 -4.12 5.03
C GLU A 2 -5.02 -4.53 4.05
N PRO A 3 -5.21 -3.78 2.95
CA PRO A 3 -6.38 -3.95 2.09
C PRO A 3 -6.41 -5.25 1.26
N THR A 4 -5.31 -6.01 1.23
CA THR A 4 -5.16 -7.22 0.41
C THR A 4 -4.91 -8.48 1.22
N GLY A 5 -4.77 -8.40 2.55
CA GLY A 5 -4.34 -9.54 3.39
C GLY A 5 -5.31 -10.73 3.40
N ALA A 6 -6.61 -10.46 3.14
CA ALA A 6 -7.66 -11.48 3.08
C ALA A 6 -8.05 -11.88 1.65
N LEU A 7 -7.36 -11.35 0.63
CA LEU A 7 -7.71 -11.54 -0.77
C LEU A 7 -6.77 -12.54 -1.44
N ASP A 8 -7.27 -13.25 -2.43
CA ASP A 8 -6.41 -14.01 -3.33
C ASP A 8 -5.52 -13.07 -4.16
N SER A 9 -4.42 -13.61 -4.67
CA SER A 9 -3.42 -12.83 -5.42
C SER A 9 -3.98 -12.03 -6.59
N LYS A 10 -5.01 -12.53 -7.30
CA LYS A 10 -5.60 -11.83 -8.44
C LYS A 10 -6.47 -10.67 -7.95
N THR A 11 -7.37 -10.94 -7.01
CA THR A 11 -8.25 -9.90 -6.45
C THR A 11 -7.44 -8.81 -5.73
N GLY A 12 -6.35 -9.18 -5.07
CA GLY A 12 -5.41 -8.23 -4.46
C GLY A 12 -4.77 -7.29 -5.48
N GLN A 13 -4.37 -7.78 -6.65
CA GLN A 13 -3.83 -6.95 -7.73
C GLN A 13 -4.87 -5.98 -8.31
N GLU A 14 -6.12 -6.41 -8.47
CA GLU A 14 -7.21 -5.55 -8.96
C GLU A 14 -7.47 -4.38 -7.99
N ILE A 15 -7.48 -4.65 -6.69
CA ILE A 15 -7.62 -3.62 -5.64
C ILE A 15 -6.45 -2.62 -5.68
N LEU A 16 -5.21 -3.11 -5.78
CA LEU A 16 -4.03 -2.25 -5.86
C LEU A 16 -4.06 -1.36 -7.10
N ARG A 17 -4.47 -1.91 -8.25
CA ARG A 17 -4.64 -1.15 -9.49
C ARG A 17 -5.70 -0.05 -9.31
N PHE A 18 -6.84 -0.36 -8.70
CA PHE A 18 -7.87 0.63 -8.43
C PHE A 18 -7.36 1.79 -7.54
N PHE A 19 -6.56 1.49 -6.51
CA PHE A 19 -5.92 2.54 -5.72
C PHE A 19 -4.93 3.38 -6.54
N GLN A 20 -4.17 2.77 -7.44
CA GLN A 20 -3.27 3.52 -8.32
C GLN A 20 -4.04 4.48 -9.25
N GLU A 21 -5.17 4.05 -9.79
CA GLU A 21 -6.06 4.87 -10.62
C GLU A 21 -6.59 6.08 -9.83
N LEU A 22 -7.13 5.85 -8.62
CA LEU A 22 -7.58 6.94 -7.75
C LEU A 22 -6.43 7.89 -7.37
N ASN A 23 -5.23 7.36 -7.14
CA ASN A 23 -4.07 8.20 -6.85
C ASN A 23 -3.63 9.04 -8.06
N ALA A 24 -3.77 8.50 -9.28
CA ALA A 24 -3.54 9.24 -10.51
C ALA A 24 -4.57 10.36 -10.72
N GLU A 25 -5.80 10.18 -10.26
CA GLU A 25 -6.86 11.20 -10.23
C GLU A 25 -6.65 12.28 -9.14
N GLY A 26 -5.53 12.23 -8.41
CA GLY A 26 -5.16 13.23 -7.40
C GLY A 26 -5.66 12.93 -5.99
N LYS A 27 -6.21 11.73 -5.74
CA LYS A 27 -6.53 11.31 -4.37
C LYS A 27 -5.25 10.88 -3.63
N THR A 28 -5.08 11.40 -2.42
CA THR A 28 -3.99 10.91 -1.54
C THR A 28 -4.43 9.60 -0.89
N ILE A 29 -3.60 8.58 -0.99
CA ILE A 29 -3.85 7.25 -0.41
C ILE A 29 -2.75 6.94 0.59
N VAL A 30 -3.15 6.51 1.79
CA VAL A 30 -2.25 5.96 2.80
C VAL A 30 -2.65 4.50 3.00
N MET A 31 -1.71 3.60 2.76
CA MET A 31 -1.91 2.17 2.86
C MET A 31 -0.90 1.59 3.85
N ILE A 32 -1.39 0.72 4.73
CA ILE A 32 -0.58 -0.04 5.68
C ILE A 32 -0.50 -1.46 5.13
N THR A 33 0.70 -2.03 5.08
CA THR A 33 0.94 -3.41 4.66
C THR A 33 2.22 -3.92 5.30
N HIS A 34 2.28 -5.22 5.58
CA HIS A 34 3.51 -5.91 5.98
C HIS A 34 4.22 -6.56 4.77
N ASP A 35 3.62 -6.53 3.57
CA ASP A 35 4.17 -7.11 2.35
C ASP A 35 5.07 -6.08 1.61
N PRO A 36 6.39 -6.34 1.49
CA PRO A 36 7.32 -5.45 0.80
C PRO A 36 7.02 -5.31 -0.71
N HIS A 37 6.43 -6.33 -1.36
CA HIS A 37 6.07 -6.28 -2.78
C HIS A 37 4.92 -5.31 -3.04
N ILE A 38 3.98 -5.20 -2.09
CA ILE A 38 2.89 -4.23 -2.16
C ILE A 38 3.41 -2.83 -1.83
N ALA A 39 4.22 -2.70 -0.78
CA ALA A 39 4.82 -1.42 -0.40
C ALA A 39 5.64 -0.81 -1.55
N ALA A 40 6.41 -1.62 -2.28
CA ALA A 40 7.22 -1.20 -3.42
C ALA A 40 6.44 -0.56 -4.59
N GLN A 41 5.11 -0.76 -4.64
CA GLN A 41 4.26 -0.14 -5.67
C GLN A 41 3.80 1.27 -5.29
N ALA A 42 4.03 1.71 -4.04
CA ALA A 42 3.70 3.05 -3.60
C ALA A 42 4.75 4.07 -4.05
N LYS A 43 4.33 5.32 -4.24
CA LYS A 43 5.22 6.44 -4.59
C LYS A 43 6.19 6.81 -3.46
N ARG A 44 5.83 6.47 -2.21
CA ARG A 44 6.61 6.74 -1.00
C ARG A 44 6.37 5.62 -0.01
N ILE A 45 7.43 5.18 0.67
CA ILE A 45 7.39 4.13 1.68
C ILE A 45 7.89 4.72 3.00
N ILE A 46 7.10 4.56 4.05
CA ILE A 46 7.48 4.94 5.41
C ILE A 46 7.58 3.65 6.22
N ARG A 47 8.75 3.41 6.83
CA ARG A 47 8.96 2.25 7.70
C ARG A 47 8.76 2.65 9.16
N VAL A 48 7.92 1.90 9.87
CA VAL A 48 7.63 2.09 11.29
C VAL A 48 8.03 0.82 12.04
N GLU A 49 8.72 0.97 13.16
CA GLU A 49 9.14 -0.12 14.05
C GLU A 49 9.09 0.38 15.50
N ASP A 50 8.48 -0.39 16.40
CA ASP A 50 8.30 -0.02 17.82
C ASP A 50 7.73 1.40 18.06
N GLY A 51 6.81 1.83 17.18
CA GLY A 51 6.17 3.14 17.24
C GLY A 51 7.04 4.31 16.73
N LEU A 52 8.22 4.03 16.18
CA LEU A 52 9.16 5.01 15.64
C LEU A 52 9.21 4.94 14.11
N ILE A 53 9.30 6.11 13.45
CA ILE A 53 9.57 6.19 12.02
C ILE A 53 11.07 5.99 11.81
N LEU A 54 11.45 4.90 11.14
CA LEU A 54 12.84 4.59 10.82
C LEU A 54 13.29 5.23 9.50
N SER A 55 12.39 5.33 8.53
CA SER A 55 12.66 5.95 7.22
C SER A 55 11.37 6.51 6.59
N ALA A 56 11.51 7.57 5.79
CA ALA A 56 10.39 8.27 5.15
C ALA A 56 10.78 8.99 3.87
#